data_AF-A0A8T8HTD3-F1
#
_entry.id   AF-A0A8T8HTD3-F1
#
_cell.length_a   1.000
_cell.length_b   1.000
_cell.length_c   1.000
_cell.angle_alpha   90.00
_cell.angle_beta   90.00
_cell.angle_gamma   90.00
#
_symmetry.space_group_name_H-M   'P 1'
#
loop_
_entity.id
_entity.type
_entity.pdbx_description
1 polymer ?
#
loop_
_entity_poly.entity_id
_entity_poly.type
_entity_poly.pdbx_seq_one_letter_code
_entity_poly.pdbx_strand_id
1 'polypeptide(L)'
;MVGAAHAALPVPEEPHLALWQACTTLRELRGDGHLAALVAAGLTACETLVLFGADKGLDPQYLRTARGWDEDEWRAAEASLAPRGLHGDGGITPAGRALREDVERRTDEAAARPWQSLGEAGAARFLELMTPIALALGRRNDAMRPNPMALDPVGELTA
;
A
#
# COMPACT_ATOMS: atom_id res chain seq x y z
N MET A 1 -3.37 15.52 -6.17
CA MET A 1 -3.66 14.50 -5.14
C MET A 1 -4.98 13.86 -5.51
N VAL A 2 -4.96 12.55 -5.77
CA VAL A 2 -6.08 11.78 -6.30
C VAL A 2 -7.20 11.68 -5.27
N GLY A 3 -6.87 11.55 -3.98
CA GLY A 3 -7.87 11.52 -2.90
C GLY A 3 -8.72 12.79 -2.83
N ALA A 4 -8.10 13.96 -3.03
CA ALA A 4 -8.83 15.22 -3.06
C ALA A 4 -9.78 15.34 -4.27
N ALA A 5 -9.38 14.78 -5.42
CA ALA A 5 -10.22 14.76 -6.61
C ALA A 5 -11.45 13.86 -6.39
N HIS A 6 -11.28 12.67 -5.78
CA HIS A 6 -12.40 11.80 -5.42
C HIS A 6 -13.35 12.43 -4.40
N ALA A 7 -12.81 13.15 -3.41
CA ALA A 7 -13.60 13.85 -2.40
C ALA A 7 -14.44 15.01 -2.96
N ALA A 8 -14.04 15.56 -4.12
CA ALA A 8 -14.76 16.65 -4.77
C ALA A 8 -15.91 16.18 -5.69
N LEU A 9 -16.00 14.87 -5.97
CA LEU A 9 -17.09 14.31 -6.77
C LEU A 9 -18.39 14.27 -5.96
N PRO A 10 -19.57 14.48 -6.60
CA PRO A 10 -20.86 14.27 -5.94
C PRO A 10 -20.96 12.87 -5.36
N VAL A 11 -21.54 12.74 -4.16
CA VAL A 11 -21.77 11.44 -3.54
C VAL A 11 -23.02 10.80 -4.18
N PRO A 12 -22.92 9.56 -4.70
CA PRO A 12 -24.05 8.81 -5.23
C PRO A 12 -25.17 8.62 -4.21
N GLU A 13 -26.41 8.55 -4.67
CA GLU A 13 -27.57 8.31 -3.80
C GLU A 13 -27.63 6.86 -3.33
N GLU A 14 -27.20 5.91 -4.16
CA GLU A 14 -27.20 4.49 -3.81
C GLU A 14 -26.17 4.21 -2.71
N PRO A 15 -26.57 3.64 -1.55
CA PRO A 15 -25.69 3.50 -0.40
C PRO A 15 -24.41 2.70 -0.66
N HIS A 16 -24.46 1.69 -1.52
CA HIS A 16 -23.30 0.87 -1.87
C HIS A 16 -22.28 1.62 -2.74
N LEU A 17 -22.75 2.54 -3.60
CA LEU A 17 -21.88 3.41 -4.40
C LEU A 17 -21.28 4.53 -3.55
N ALA A 18 -22.05 5.10 -2.62
CA ALA A 18 -21.55 6.04 -1.63
C ALA A 18 -20.44 5.42 -0.76
N LEU A 19 -20.66 4.19 -0.28
CA LEU A 19 -19.65 3.44 0.48
C LEU A 19 -18.40 3.17 -0.37
N TRP A 20 -18.57 2.71 -1.61
CA TRP A 20 -17.46 2.49 -2.53
C TRP A 20 -16.63 3.75 -2.71
N GLN A 21 -17.26 4.89 -3.01
CA GLN A 21 -16.56 6.17 -3.17
C GLN A 21 -15.84 6.60 -1.89
N ALA A 22 -16.44 6.42 -0.72
CA ALA A 22 -15.79 6.74 0.55
C ALA A 22 -14.53 5.89 0.77
N CYS A 23 -14.62 4.58 0.53
CA CYS A 23 -13.46 3.67 0.60
C CYS A 23 -12.39 4.05 -0.42
N THR A 24 -12.76 4.36 -1.66
CA THR A 24 -11.82 4.82 -2.70
C THR A 24 -11.15 6.12 -2.28
N THR A 25 -11.89 7.10 -1.75
CA THR A 25 -11.33 8.38 -1.30
C THR A 25 -10.27 8.16 -0.21
N LEU A 26 -10.55 7.31 0.78
CA LEU A 26 -9.59 6.97 1.83
C LEU A 26 -8.37 6.23 1.27
N ARG A 27 -8.58 5.29 0.34
CA ARG A 27 -7.50 4.54 -0.32
C ARG A 27 -6.58 5.48 -1.09
N GLU A 28 -7.14 6.37 -1.90
CA GLU A 28 -6.37 7.30 -2.73
C GLU A 28 -5.68 8.38 -1.89
N LEU A 29 -6.31 8.85 -0.80
CA LEU A 29 -5.65 9.74 0.17
C LEU A 29 -4.41 9.08 0.79
N ARG A 30 -4.51 7.82 1.21
CA ARG A 30 -3.36 7.07 1.73
C ARG A 30 -2.30 6.87 0.64
N GLY A 31 -2.72 6.58 -0.60
CA GLY A 31 -1.82 6.45 -1.75
C GLY A 31 -1.04 7.73 -2.06
N ASP A 32 -1.71 8.89 -2.04
CA ASP A 32 -1.07 10.20 -2.18
C ASP A 32 0.00 10.42 -1.09
N GLY A 33 -0.30 10.07 0.17
CA GLY A 33 0.65 10.13 1.27
C GLY A 33 1.84 9.18 1.10
N HIS A 34 1.59 7.96 0.62
CA HIS A 34 2.64 6.99 0.34
C HIS A 34 3.59 7.46 -0.76
N LEU A 35 3.05 7.99 -1.87
CA LEU A 35 3.87 8.56 -2.93
C LEU A 35 4.72 9.73 -2.42
N ALA A 36 4.16 10.60 -1.59
CA ALA A 36 4.92 11.68 -0.97
C ALA A 36 6.06 11.16 -0.07
N ALA A 37 5.80 10.13 0.73
CA ALA A 37 6.82 9.50 1.58
C ALA A 37 7.95 8.86 0.76
N LEU A 38 7.62 8.16 -0.33
CA LEU A 38 8.60 7.56 -1.25
C LEU A 38 9.47 8.62 -1.93
N VAL A 39 8.87 9.69 -2.43
CA VAL A 39 9.59 10.81 -3.03
C VAL A 39 10.52 11.47 -2.01
N ALA A 40 10.05 11.69 -0.78
CA ALA A 40 10.87 12.24 0.30
C ALA A 40 12.03 11.32 0.70
N ALA A 41 11.87 10.01 0.59
CA ALA A 41 12.92 9.01 0.81
C ALA A 41 13.90 8.88 -0.38
N GLY A 42 13.67 9.59 -1.49
CA GLY A 42 14.48 9.49 -2.70
C GLY A 42 14.42 8.10 -3.33
N LEU A 43 13.25 7.46 -3.31
CA LEU A 43 13.01 6.19 -3.96
C LEU A 43 12.25 6.40 -5.27
N THR A 44 12.74 5.78 -6.34
CA THR A 44 11.98 5.61 -7.57
C THR A 44 10.93 4.51 -7.43
N ALA A 45 9.98 4.45 -8.36
CA ALA A 45 8.93 3.43 -8.35
C ALA A 45 9.50 2.01 -8.44
N CYS A 46 10.50 1.76 -9.29
CA CYS A 46 11.11 0.44 -9.43
C CYS A 46 11.94 0.06 -8.20
N GLU A 47 12.78 0.97 -7.68
CA GLU A 47 13.52 0.75 -6.42
C GLU A 47 12.60 0.40 -5.24
N THR A 48 11.45 1.06 -5.16
CA THR A 48 10.43 0.77 -4.15
C THR A 48 9.97 -0.68 -4.24
N LEU A 49 9.70 -1.18 -5.46
CA LEU A 49 9.25 -2.55 -5.68
C LEU A 49 10.36 -3.58 -5.43
N VAL A 50 11.61 -3.27 -5.77
CA VAL A 50 12.77 -4.11 -5.44
C VAL A 50 12.86 -4.32 -3.92
N LEU A 51 12.87 -3.22 -3.15
CA LEU A 51 12.94 -3.29 -1.70
C LEU A 51 11.68 -3.94 -1.08
N PHE A 52 10.50 -3.70 -1.66
CA PHE A 52 9.26 -4.34 -1.23
C PHE A 52 9.29 -5.85 -1.44
N GLY A 53 9.68 -6.29 -2.64
CA GLY A 53 9.75 -7.71 -2.98
C GLY A 53 10.77 -8.46 -2.13
N ALA A 54 11.97 -7.90 -1.99
CA ALA A 54 13.02 -8.49 -1.18
C ALA A 54 12.64 -8.60 0.31
N ASP A 55 11.93 -7.62 0.86
CA ASP A 55 11.46 -7.65 2.25
C ASP A 55 10.32 -8.64 2.50
N LYS A 56 9.36 -8.71 1.57
CA LYS A 56 8.18 -9.58 1.69
C LYS A 56 8.39 -10.98 1.13
N GLY A 57 9.58 -11.28 0.61
CA GLY A 57 9.89 -12.57 0.00
C GLY A 57 9.06 -12.84 -1.26
N LEU A 58 8.71 -11.79 -2.00
CA LEU A 58 7.97 -11.92 -3.25
C LEU A 58 8.93 -12.18 -4.41
N ASP A 59 8.49 -13.01 -5.34
CA ASP A 59 9.23 -13.28 -6.56
C ASP A 59 9.37 -11.99 -7.42
N PRO A 60 10.60 -11.57 -7.79
CA PRO A 60 10.83 -10.44 -8.68
C PRO A 60 10.12 -10.57 -10.02
N GLN A 61 10.05 -11.77 -10.61
CA GLN A 61 9.37 -11.96 -11.89
C GLN A 61 7.86 -11.70 -11.78
N TYR A 62 7.22 -12.21 -10.72
CA TYR A 62 5.83 -11.91 -10.40
C TYR A 62 5.59 -10.40 -10.26
N LEU A 63 6.42 -9.69 -9.48
CA LEU A 63 6.25 -8.24 -9.27
C LEU A 63 6.44 -7.43 -10.56
N ARG A 64 7.47 -7.74 -11.36
CA ARG A 64 7.69 -7.10 -12.66
C ARG A 64 6.51 -7.26 -13.60
N THR A 65 6.00 -8.48 -13.72
CA THR A 65 4.83 -8.79 -14.56
C THR A 65 3.59 -8.04 -14.06
N ALA A 66 3.32 -8.06 -12.75
CA ALA A 66 2.15 -7.43 -12.16
C ALA A 66 2.20 -5.89 -12.19
N ARG A 67 3.41 -5.29 -12.28
CA ARG A 67 3.63 -3.84 -12.18
C ARG A 67 4.17 -3.19 -13.46
N GLY A 68 4.40 -3.99 -14.51
CA GLY A 68 4.80 -3.50 -15.82
C GLY A 68 6.24 -3.02 -15.93
N TRP A 69 7.16 -3.67 -15.21
CA TRP A 69 8.60 -3.38 -15.29
C TRP A 69 9.33 -4.44 -16.11
N ASP A 70 10.28 -4.02 -16.93
CA ASP A 70 11.17 -4.96 -17.59
C ASP A 70 12.32 -5.40 -16.67
N GLU A 71 13.10 -6.37 -17.17
CA GLU A 71 14.24 -6.92 -16.44
C GLU A 71 15.41 -5.93 -16.31
N ASP A 72 15.64 -5.09 -17.32
CA ASP A 72 16.75 -4.14 -17.33
C ASP A 72 16.49 -2.99 -16.34
N GLU A 73 15.26 -2.49 -16.29
CA GLU A 73 14.81 -1.49 -15.31
C GLU A 73 14.94 -2.02 -13.87
N TRP A 74 14.60 -3.29 -13.65
CA TRP A 74 14.72 -3.93 -12.34
C TRP A 74 16.17 -4.06 -11.90
N ARG A 75 17.05 -4.58 -12.78
CA ARG A 75 18.49 -4.66 -12.49
C ARG A 75 19.12 -3.29 -12.27
N ALA A 76 18.70 -2.28 -13.03
CA ALA A 76 19.16 -0.91 -12.83
C ALA A 76 18.76 -0.39 -11.44
N ALA A 77 17.53 -0.67 -11.00
CA ALA A 77 17.07 -0.33 -9.65
C ALA A 77 17.90 -1.04 -8.57
N GLU A 78 18.13 -2.35 -8.67
CA GLU A 78 19.00 -3.10 -7.75
C GLU A 78 20.42 -2.52 -7.69
N ALA A 79 21.02 -2.23 -8.86
CA ALA A 79 22.35 -1.66 -8.96
C ALA A 79 22.44 -0.25 -8.37
N SER A 80 21.36 0.55 -8.46
CA SER A 80 21.30 1.90 -7.87
C SER A 80 21.13 1.90 -6.35
N LEU A 81 20.52 0.85 -5.79
CA LEU A 81 20.32 0.67 -4.35
C LEU A 81 21.57 0.16 -3.63
N ALA A 82 22.43 -0.60 -4.33
CA ALA A 82 23.66 -1.15 -3.79
C ALA A 82 24.64 -0.11 -3.21
N PRO A 83 25.04 0.97 -3.93
CA PRO A 83 25.95 1.98 -3.38
C PRO A 83 25.31 2.80 -2.25
N ARG A 84 23.97 2.81 -2.15
CA ARG A 84 23.21 3.42 -1.04
C ARG A 84 23.16 2.50 0.18
N GLY A 85 23.65 1.27 0.07
CA GLY A 85 23.62 0.26 1.12
C GLY A 85 22.22 -0.24 1.45
N LEU A 86 21.24 -0.08 0.55
CA LEU A 86 19.84 -0.47 0.77
C LEU A 86 19.53 -1.89 0.24
N HIS A 87 20.34 -2.36 -0.72
CA HIS A 87 20.24 -3.68 -1.34
C HIS A 87 21.65 -4.28 -1.53
N GLY A 88 21.78 -5.60 -1.58
CA GLY A 88 23.05 -6.29 -1.81
C GLY A 88 22.86 -7.77 -2.16
N ASP A 89 23.93 -8.57 -2.06
CA ASP A 89 23.97 -9.97 -2.50
C ASP A 89 22.93 -10.89 -1.83
N GLY A 90 22.39 -10.50 -0.67
CA GLY A 90 21.33 -11.21 0.06
C GLY A 90 19.93 -10.57 -0.06
N GLY A 91 19.74 -9.59 -0.94
CA GLY A 91 18.51 -8.82 -1.06
C GLY A 91 18.53 -7.53 -0.24
N ILE A 92 17.43 -7.20 0.43
CA ILE A 92 17.29 -5.99 1.24
C ILE A 92 18.22 -6.01 2.47
N THR A 93 18.94 -4.92 2.70
CA THR A 93 19.83 -4.77 3.86
C THR A 93 19.06 -4.27 5.10
N PRO A 94 19.66 -4.28 6.30
CA PRO A 94 19.07 -3.63 7.48
C PRO A 94 18.74 -2.14 7.25
N ALA A 95 19.60 -1.41 6.53
CA ALA A 95 19.34 -0.01 6.20
C ALA A 95 18.17 0.16 5.21
N GLY A 96 18.06 -0.74 4.22
CA GLY A 96 16.92 -0.80 3.31
C GLY A 96 15.61 -1.05 4.05
N ARG A 97 15.61 -1.98 5.00
CA ARG A 97 14.46 -2.29 5.85
C ARG A 97 14.06 -1.09 6.70
N ALA A 98 15.02 -0.45 7.38
CA ALA A 98 14.77 0.73 8.18
C ALA A 98 14.21 1.90 7.35
N LEU A 99 14.71 2.11 6.12
CA LEU A 99 14.17 3.12 5.21
C LEU A 99 12.71 2.81 4.84
N ARG A 100 12.39 1.54 4.54
CA ARG A 100 11.01 1.13 4.26
C ARG A 100 10.09 1.32 5.46
N GLU A 101 10.52 0.95 6.66
CA GLU A 101 9.77 1.19 7.89
C GLU A 101 9.49 2.69 8.11
N ASP A 102 10.46 3.57 7.83
CA ASP A 102 10.27 5.02 7.90
C ASP A 102 9.23 5.53 6.87
N VAL A 103 9.26 4.99 5.64
CA VAL A 103 8.26 5.30 4.61
C VAL A 103 6.86 4.87 5.05
N GLU A 104 6.69 3.66 5.57
CA GLU A 104 5.38 3.18 6.04
C GLU A 104 4.87 4.04 7.21
N ARG A 105 5.74 4.37 8.18
CA ARG A 105 5.40 5.26 9.30
C ARG A 105 4.91 6.63 8.81
N ARG A 106 5.62 7.26 7.87
CA ARG A 106 5.21 8.56 7.30
C ARG A 106 3.90 8.45 6.50
N THR A 107 3.69 7.31 5.83
CA THR A 107 2.45 7.00 5.13
C THR A 107 1.28 6.95 6.12
N ASP A 108 1.46 6.29 7.26
CA ASP A 108 0.45 6.22 8.34
C ASP A 108 0.16 7.60 8.94
N GLU A 109 1.20 8.38 9.21
CA GLU A 109 1.05 9.75 9.72
C GLU A 109 0.27 10.64 8.76
N ALA A 110 0.58 10.58 7.46
CA ALA A 110 -0.13 11.33 6.42
C ALA A 110 -1.61 10.89 6.30
N ALA A 111 -1.91 9.62 6.56
CA ALA A 111 -3.25 9.05 6.48
C ALA A 111 -4.05 9.16 7.80
N ALA A 112 -3.47 9.71 8.87
CA ALA A 112 -4.07 9.66 10.22
C ALA A 112 -5.31 10.56 10.40
N ARG A 113 -5.39 11.68 9.67
CA ARG A 113 -6.36 12.75 9.93
C ARG A 113 -7.84 12.31 9.91
N PRO A 114 -8.31 11.49 8.95
CA PRO A 114 -9.69 10.99 8.97
C PRO A 114 -10.01 10.18 10.24
N TRP A 115 -9.08 9.34 10.67
CA TRP A 115 -9.22 8.50 11.86
C TRP A 115 -9.22 9.33 13.14
N GLN A 116 -8.35 10.33 13.23
CA GLN A 116 -8.35 11.30 14.34
C GLN A 116 -9.67 12.07 14.44
N SER A 117 -10.29 12.38 13.29
CA SER A 117 -11.58 13.08 13.25
C SER A 117 -12.75 12.19 13.71
N LEU A 118 -12.68 10.88 13.44
CA LEU A 118 -13.65 9.90 13.95
C LEU A 118 -13.47 9.61 15.45
N GLY A 119 -12.25 9.76 15.96
CA GLY A 119 -11.87 9.33 17.30
C GLY A 119 -11.91 7.81 17.46
N GLU A 120 -11.51 7.33 18.63
CA GLU A 120 -11.39 5.90 18.92
C GLU A 120 -12.73 5.16 18.77
N ALA A 121 -13.81 5.70 19.34
CA ALA A 121 -15.14 5.09 19.25
C ALA A 121 -15.66 5.03 17.80
N GLY A 122 -15.43 6.08 17.01
CA GLY A 122 -15.81 6.12 15.60
C GLY A 122 -15.00 5.14 14.76
N ALA A 123 -13.69 5.03 15.01
CA ALA A 123 -12.83 4.05 14.36
C ALA A 123 -13.22 2.61 14.71
N ALA A 124 -13.53 2.33 15.98
CA ALA A 124 -14.02 1.02 16.41
C ALA A 124 -15.35 0.65 15.72
N ARG A 125 -16.29 1.60 15.65
CA ARG A 125 -17.55 1.40 14.94
C ARG A 125 -17.34 1.18 13.44
N PHE A 126 -16.40 1.89 12.82
CA PHE A 126 -16.04 1.67 11.42
C PHE A 126 -15.53 0.24 11.19
N LEU A 127 -14.61 -0.24 12.04
CA LEU A 127 -14.09 -1.61 11.96
C LEU A 127 -15.21 -2.64 12.13
N GLU A 128 -16.10 -2.46 13.11
CA GLU A 128 -17.25 -3.34 13.34
C GLU A 128 -18.15 -3.45 12.09
N LEU A 129 -18.44 -2.33 11.44
CA LEU A 129 -19.30 -2.28 10.26
C LEU A 129 -18.63 -2.83 9.00
N MET A 130 -17.34 -2.54 8.80
CA MET A 130 -16.63 -2.88 7.57
C MET A 130 -16.07 -4.31 7.56
N THR A 131 -15.76 -4.89 8.72
CA THR A 131 -15.14 -6.22 8.83
C THR A 131 -15.96 -7.31 8.12
N PRO A 132 -17.29 -7.44 8.31
CA PRO A 132 -18.08 -8.45 7.60
C PRO A 132 -18.04 -8.30 6.08
N ILE A 133 -18.02 -7.06 5.59
CA ILE A 133 -17.94 -6.75 4.15
C ILE A 133 -16.56 -7.13 3.61
N ALA A 134 -15.49 -6.72 4.30
CA ALA A 134 -14.11 -7.04 3.92
C ALA A 134 -13.86 -8.56 3.88
N LEU A 135 -14.36 -9.30 4.88
CA LEU A 135 -14.28 -10.76 4.92
C LEU A 135 -15.07 -11.41 3.77
N ALA A 136 -16.27 -10.93 3.49
CA ALA A 136 -17.09 -11.46 2.40
C ALA A 136 -16.42 -11.26 1.04
N LEU A 137 -15.81 -10.10 0.80
CA LEU A 137 -15.06 -9.80 -0.43
C LEU A 137 -13.76 -10.62 -0.50
N GLY A 138 -12.96 -10.64 0.57
CA GLY A 138 -11.67 -11.34 0.61
C GLY A 138 -11.80 -12.87 0.43
N ARG A 139 -12.88 -13.47 0.95
CA ARG A 139 -13.18 -14.90 0.74
C ARG A 139 -13.61 -15.25 -0.68
N ARG A 140 -14.05 -14.27 -1.48
CA ARG A 140 -14.52 -14.47 -2.87
C ARG A 140 -13.52 -13.98 -3.92
N ASN A 141 -12.39 -13.42 -3.51
CA ASN A 141 -11.43 -12.78 -4.41
C ASN A 141 -10.26 -13.71 -4.80
N ASP A 142 -10.58 -14.86 -5.39
CA ASP A 142 -9.57 -15.84 -5.81
C ASP A 142 -8.64 -15.28 -6.90
N ALA A 143 -9.13 -14.35 -7.70
CA ALA A 143 -8.38 -13.71 -8.79
C ALA A 143 -7.16 -12.90 -8.33
N MET A 144 -7.12 -12.49 -7.06
CA MET A 144 -6.03 -11.69 -6.49
C MET A 144 -5.25 -12.47 -5.42
N ARG A 145 -5.18 -13.80 -5.52
CA ARG A 145 -4.33 -14.63 -4.65
C ARG A 145 -3.05 -15.07 -5.40
N PRO A 146 -1.84 -14.77 -4.90
CA PRO A 146 -1.55 -13.89 -3.77
C PRO A 146 -1.81 -12.42 -4.11
N ASN A 147 -2.10 -11.62 -3.09
CA ASN A 147 -2.34 -10.19 -3.27
C ASN A 147 -1.02 -9.52 -3.65
N PRO A 148 -0.96 -8.71 -4.73
CA PRO A 148 0.26 -8.00 -5.14
C PRO A 148 0.71 -6.89 -4.17
N MET A 149 -0.04 -6.66 -3.09
CA MET A 149 0.33 -5.84 -1.93
C MET A 149 0.79 -6.68 -0.72
N ALA A 150 0.89 -8.00 -0.86
CA ALA A 150 1.23 -8.96 0.21
C ALA A 150 0.33 -8.87 1.44
N LEU A 151 -0.93 -8.46 1.27
CA LEU A 151 -1.94 -8.41 2.33
C LEU A 151 -2.76 -9.70 2.35
N ASP A 152 -3.04 -10.21 3.55
CA ASP A 152 -4.03 -11.27 3.78
C ASP A 152 -5.16 -10.73 4.65
N PRO A 153 -6.10 -9.96 4.07
CA PRO A 153 -7.16 -9.33 4.86
C PRO A 153 -8.06 -10.35 5.56
N VAL A 154 -8.15 -11.59 5.07
CA VAL A 154 -8.93 -12.62 5.75
C VAL A 154 -8.17 -13.12 6.97
N GLY A 155 -6.89 -13.44 6.83
CA GLY A 155 -6.03 -13.82 7.96
C GLY A 155 -5.94 -12.72 9.01
N GLU A 156 -5.66 -11.48 8.61
CA GLU A 156 -5.48 -10.33 9.50
C GLU A 156 -6.76 -9.98 10.30
N LEU A 157 -7.95 -10.09 9.69
CA LEU A 157 -9.23 -9.78 10.33
C LEU A 157 -9.84 -10.96 11.11
N THR A 158 -9.21 -12.14 11.07
CA THR A 158 -9.69 -13.33 11.80
C THR A 158 -8.70 -13.88 12.82
N ALA A 159 -7.50 -13.30 12.90
CA ALA A 159 -6.49 -13.55 13.94
C ALA A 159 -6.89 -12.88 15.26
#